data_AF-A0AAV5ZYJ6-F1
#
_entry.id   AF-A0AAV5ZYJ6-F1
#
_cell.length_a   1.000
_cell.length_b   1.000
_cell.length_c   1.000
_cell.angle_alpha   90.00
_cell.angle_beta   90.00
_cell.angle_gamma   90.00
#
_symmetry.space_group_name_H-M   'P 1'
#
loop_
_entity.id
_entity.type
_entity.pdbx_description
1 polymer ?
#
loop_
_entity_poly.entity_id
_entity_poly.type
_entity_poly.pdbx_seq_one_letter_code
_entity_poly.pdbx_strand_id
1 'polypeptide(L)'
;MASHSRYFREGVIAGLIGAALVAVWFLIYDAARGRPFRTPSLLGAATFEGVKDPSAVPTAAHLILPYTVLHGVVFAMIGVLIAYLIVSAQREPSRVLMLFIALMCFEIFFLALVTWLAHPVLDELAWWAILVGNGLAAFGMLTYLVVGHRALGRALLGPLWTRAVREGIWGGLLGAAAVALWFLAYDAAAGASLRTPALLGAALFHGLRDPNVLQITAPLVLQYTVVHGAAFIAFGLAAAGLLTLADRDPRLLFGFFMLFCCFEVFFAALVVILAEWLLEAIPWWTILGGNLVAALVMLGFFLREHRVAWSEFLHARR
;
A
#
# COMPACT_ATOMS: atom_id res chain seq x y z
N MET A 1 34.12 -6.37 -6.90
CA MET A 1 33.45 -7.70 -6.89
C MET A 1 32.86 -8.06 -5.52
N ALA A 2 33.55 -7.82 -4.39
CA ALA A 2 33.04 -8.13 -3.04
C ALA A 2 31.72 -7.40 -2.63
N SER A 3 31.47 -6.19 -3.15
CA SER A 3 30.23 -5.44 -2.87
C SER A 3 28.99 -6.03 -3.57
N HIS A 4 29.16 -6.62 -4.75
CA HIS A 4 28.04 -7.18 -5.53
C HIS A 4 27.49 -8.47 -4.93
N SER A 5 28.38 -9.35 -4.48
CA SER A 5 28.00 -10.59 -3.80
C SER A 5 27.29 -10.33 -2.47
N ARG A 6 27.66 -9.25 -1.77
CA ARG A 6 27.10 -8.92 -0.46
C ARG A 6 25.63 -8.50 -0.52
N TYR A 7 25.27 -7.53 -1.37
CA TYR A 7 23.87 -7.08 -1.45
C TYR A 7 22.97 -8.17 -2.03
N PHE A 8 23.47 -8.99 -2.95
CA PHE A 8 22.71 -10.11 -3.50
C PHE A 8 22.34 -11.09 -2.38
N ARG A 9 23.32 -11.49 -1.56
CA ARG A 9 23.07 -12.40 -0.42
C ARG A 9 22.13 -11.78 0.60
N GLU A 10 22.34 -10.52 0.99
CA GLU A 10 21.47 -9.82 1.94
C GLU A 10 20.05 -9.69 1.40
N GLY A 11 19.89 -9.42 0.11
CA GLY A 11 18.61 -9.36 -0.57
C GLY A 11 17.88 -10.71 -0.60
N VAL A 12 18.58 -11.80 -0.94
CA VAL A 12 18.00 -13.15 -0.89
C VAL A 12 17.54 -13.49 0.53
N ILE A 13 18.36 -13.22 1.55
CA ILE A 13 18.00 -13.50 2.95
C ILE A 13 16.79 -12.67 3.37
N ALA A 14 16.79 -11.36 3.08
CA ALA A 14 15.64 -10.49 3.37
C ALA A 14 14.38 -11.05 2.71
N GLY A 15 14.43 -11.36 1.42
CA GLY A 15 13.32 -11.97 0.69
C GLY A 15 12.79 -13.23 1.35
N LEU A 16 13.68 -14.19 1.67
CA LEU A 16 13.29 -15.44 2.32
C LEU A 16 12.67 -15.23 3.72
N ILE A 17 13.11 -14.21 4.47
CA ILE A 17 12.45 -13.80 5.73
C ILE A 17 11.01 -13.36 5.45
N GLY A 18 10.80 -12.51 4.44
CA GLY A 18 9.46 -12.09 4.02
C GLY A 18 8.59 -13.27 3.60
N ALA A 19 9.15 -14.18 2.79
CA ALA A 19 8.45 -15.38 2.33
C ALA A 19 8.01 -16.26 3.50
N ALA A 20 8.90 -16.48 4.47
CA ALA A 20 8.64 -17.30 5.65
C ALA A 20 7.58 -16.67 6.55
N LEU A 21 7.62 -15.35 6.78
CA LEU A 21 6.61 -14.66 7.58
C LEU A 21 5.21 -14.77 6.96
N VAL A 22 5.10 -14.59 5.64
CA VAL A 22 3.83 -14.78 4.93
C VAL A 22 3.36 -16.23 5.02
N ALA A 23 4.25 -17.20 4.82
CA ALA A 23 3.90 -18.61 4.91
C ALA A 23 3.43 -19.01 6.33
N VAL A 24 4.12 -18.55 7.38
CA VAL A 24 3.73 -18.79 8.78
C VAL A 24 2.41 -18.11 9.09
N TRP A 25 2.20 -16.87 8.65
CA TRP A 25 0.94 -16.17 8.84
C TRP A 25 -0.22 -16.92 8.19
N PHE A 26 -0.10 -17.32 6.93
CA PHE A 26 -1.16 -18.06 6.25
C PHE A 26 -1.37 -19.46 6.84
N LEU A 27 -0.32 -20.12 7.33
CA LEU A 27 -0.47 -21.37 8.06
C LEU A 27 -1.31 -21.18 9.33
N ILE A 28 -1.06 -20.12 10.12
CA ILE A 28 -1.84 -19.80 11.32
C ILE A 28 -3.28 -19.44 10.94
N TYR A 29 -3.46 -18.56 9.96
CA TYR A 29 -4.75 -18.10 9.47
C TYR A 29 -5.61 -19.28 9.01
N ASP A 30 -5.02 -20.22 8.27
CA ASP A 30 -5.67 -21.41 7.73
C ASP A 30 -5.98 -22.46 8.81
N ALA A 31 -5.03 -22.70 9.72
CA ALA A 31 -5.22 -23.62 10.84
C ALA A 31 -6.34 -23.12 11.78
N ALA A 32 -6.44 -21.81 12.01
CA ALA A 32 -7.51 -21.21 12.80
C ALA A 32 -8.91 -21.41 12.18
N ARG A 33 -8.99 -21.67 10.87
CA ARG A 33 -10.22 -22.05 10.16
C ARG A 33 -10.36 -23.56 9.94
N GLY A 34 -9.53 -24.37 10.57
CA GLY A 34 -9.56 -25.83 10.50
C GLY A 34 -9.07 -26.43 9.18
N ARG A 35 -8.41 -25.65 8.33
CA ARG A 35 -7.96 -26.09 6.99
C ARG A 35 -6.47 -25.76 6.77
N PRO A 36 -5.52 -26.34 7.52
CA PRO A 36 -4.09 -26.00 7.38
C PRO A 36 -3.61 -26.18 5.93
N PHE A 37 -2.74 -25.28 5.47
CA PHE A 37 -2.22 -25.22 4.09
C PHE A 37 -3.27 -24.99 2.99
N ARG A 38 -4.48 -24.52 3.33
CA ARG A 38 -5.52 -24.18 2.35
C ARG A 38 -5.05 -23.11 1.36
N THR A 39 -4.51 -22.01 1.86
CA THR A 39 -4.03 -20.88 1.07
C THR A 39 -2.94 -21.29 0.06
N PRO A 40 -1.82 -21.91 0.47
CA PRO A 40 -0.80 -22.33 -0.51
C PRO A 40 -1.30 -23.40 -1.49
N SER A 41 -2.30 -24.22 -1.12
CA SER A 41 -2.92 -25.17 -2.06
C SER A 41 -3.77 -24.46 -3.11
N LEU A 42 -4.59 -23.49 -2.70
CA LEU A 42 -5.42 -22.68 -3.61
C LEU A 42 -4.56 -21.86 -4.57
N LEU A 43 -3.54 -21.18 -4.06
CA LEU A 43 -2.64 -20.37 -4.87
C LEU A 43 -1.79 -21.24 -5.80
N GLY A 44 -1.37 -22.43 -5.34
CA GLY A 44 -0.73 -23.43 -6.18
C GLY A 44 -1.63 -23.91 -7.33
N ALA A 45 -2.86 -24.30 -7.03
CA ALA A 45 -3.83 -24.70 -8.06
C ALA A 45 -4.11 -23.57 -9.05
N ALA A 46 -4.33 -22.34 -8.57
CA ALA A 46 -4.56 -21.19 -9.44
C ALA A 46 -3.38 -20.89 -10.36
N THR A 47 -2.15 -21.06 -9.87
CA THR A 47 -0.93 -20.78 -10.62
C THR A 47 -0.61 -21.85 -11.66
N PHE A 48 -0.76 -23.13 -11.31
CA PHE A 48 -0.23 -24.23 -12.12
C PHE A 48 -1.30 -25.02 -12.88
N GLU A 49 -2.55 -25.04 -12.41
CA GLU A 49 -3.61 -25.89 -12.97
C GLU A 49 -4.82 -25.08 -13.45
N GLY A 50 -4.96 -23.84 -12.96
CA GLY A 50 -6.16 -23.03 -13.11
C GLY A 50 -7.28 -23.49 -12.19
N VAL A 51 -8.08 -22.55 -11.68
CA VAL A 51 -9.16 -22.85 -10.72
C VAL A 51 -10.48 -22.33 -11.27
N LYS A 52 -11.49 -23.22 -11.37
CA LYS A 52 -12.88 -22.87 -11.67
C LYS A 52 -13.75 -22.84 -10.41
N ASP A 53 -13.58 -23.85 -9.56
CA ASP A 53 -14.24 -23.95 -8.26
C ASP A 53 -13.17 -24.05 -7.17
N PRO A 54 -12.90 -22.94 -6.45
CA PRO A 54 -11.97 -22.92 -5.34
C PRO A 54 -12.29 -23.95 -4.26
N SER A 55 -13.58 -24.20 -3.99
CA SER A 55 -14.04 -25.03 -2.88
C SER A 55 -13.63 -26.51 -3.06
N ALA A 56 -13.53 -26.95 -4.31
CA ALA A 56 -13.16 -28.31 -4.70
C ALA A 56 -11.64 -28.58 -4.67
N VAL A 57 -10.80 -27.55 -4.54
CA VAL A 57 -9.34 -27.73 -4.54
C VAL A 57 -8.90 -28.55 -3.32
N PRO A 58 -8.19 -29.67 -3.47
CA PRO A 58 -7.70 -30.44 -2.33
C PRO A 58 -6.47 -29.77 -1.69
N THR A 59 -6.26 -30.00 -0.39
CA THR A 59 -4.99 -29.68 0.26
C THR A 59 -3.97 -30.76 -0.07
N ALA A 60 -3.11 -30.53 -1.06
CA ALA A 60 -2.25 -31.56 -1.61
C ALA A 60 -0.80 -31.08 -1.80
N ALA A 61 0.17 -31.96 -1.50
CA ALA A 61 1.59 -31.64 -1.55
C ALA A 61 2.05 -31.21 -2.96
N HIS A 62 1.47 -31.77 -4.02
CA HIS A 62 1.79 -31.40 -5.40
C HIS A 62 1.39 -29.95 -5.76
N LEU A 63 0.47 -29.34 -5.01
CA LEU A 63 0.11 -27.92 -5.17
C LEU A 63 0.96 -27.04 -4.24
N ILE A 64 1.11 -27.46 -2.99
CA ILE A 64 1.77 -26.69 -1.93
C ILE A 64 3.27 -26.51 -2.18
N LEU A 65 3.98 -27.59 -2.53
CA LEU A 65 5.44 -27.57 -2.68
C LEU A 65 5.92 -26.67 -3.83
N PRO A 66 5.46 -26.83 -5.08
CA PRO A 66 5.91 -25.96 -6.17
C PRO A 66 5.51 -24.49 -5.92
N TYR A 67 4.34 -24.25 -5.32
CA TYR A 67 3.93 -22.89 -4.96
C TYR A 67 4.84 -22.28 -3.89
N THR A 68 5.21 -23.04 -2.86
CA THR A 68 6.12 -22.58 -1.80
C THR A 68 7.51 -22.24 -2.36
N VAL A 69 8.01 -23.03 -3.31
CA VAL A 69 9.27 -22.73 -4.02
C VAL A 69 9.15 -21.46 -4.84
N LEU A 70 8.09 -21.33 -5.66
CA LEU A 70 7.84 -20.14 -6.47
C LEU A 70 7.74 -18.88 -5.60
N HIS A 71 6.97 -18.94 -4.52
CA HIS A 71 6.81 -17.89 -3.53
C HIS A 71 8.16 -17.46 -2.95
N GLY A 72 8.99 -18.42 -2.51
CA GLY A 72 10.34 -18.16 -2.02
C GLY A 72 11.26 -17.50 -3.05
N VAL A 73 11.21 -17.95 -4.31
CA VAL A 73 12.00 -17.38 -5.41
C VAL A 73 11.58 -15.94 -5.70
N VAL A 74 10.28 -15.68 -5.83
CA VAL A 74 9.75 -14.33 -6.09
C VAL A 74 10.14 -13.37 -4.97
N PHE A 75 9.97 -13.79 -3.72
CA PHE A 75 10.39 -12.98 -2.57
C PHE A 75 11.91 -12.74 -2.52
N ALA A 76 12.72 -13.75 -2.84
CA ALA A 76 14.17 -13.58 -2.95
C ALA A 76 14.54 -12.55 -4.05
N MET A 77 13.87 -12.58 -5.21
CA MET A 77 14.05 -11.59 -6.27
C MET A 77 13.68 -10.18 -5.81
N ILE A 78 12.54 -10.03 -5.13
CA ILE A 78 12.10 -8.74 -4.55
C ILE A 78 13.11 -8.25 -3.51
N GLY A 79 13.59 -9.13 -2.63
CA GLY A 79 14.59 -8.78 -1.63
C GLY A 79 15.93 -8.33 -2.26
N VAL A 80 16.38 -9.01 -3.33
CA VAL A 80 17.55 -8.58 -4.12
C VAL A 80 17.32 -7.22 -4.77
N LEU A 81 16.13 -6.99 -5.34
CA LEU A 81 15.76 -5.71 -5.93
C LEU A 81 15.81 -4.60 -4.88
N ILE A 82 15.20 -4.79 -3.71
CA ILE A 82 15.22 -3.82 -2.61
C ILE A 82 16.65 -3.56 -2.13
N ALA A 83 17.45 -4.60 -1.91
CA ALA A 83 18.84 -4.47 -1.47
C ALA A 83 19.70 -3.71 -2.51
N TYR A 84 19.53 -4.02 -3.79
CA TYR A 84 20.17 -3.30 -4.89
C TYR A 84 19.77 -1.82 -4.87
N LEU A 85 18.48 -1.53 -4.73
CA LEU A 85 17.97 -0.17 -4.74
C LEU A 85 18.45 0.64 -3.54
N ILE A 86 18.56 0.05 -2.35
CA ILE A 86 19.17 0.69 -1.17
C ILE A 86 20.61 1.09 -1.45
N VAL A 87 21.42 0.16 -1.99
CA VAL A 87 22.82 0.44 -2.34
C VAL A 87 22.93 1.48 -3.45
N SER A 88 22.01 1.46 -4.42
CA SER A 88 21.97 2.41 -5.53
C SER A 88 21.60 3.82 -5.05
N ALA A 89 20.62 3.93 -4.15
CA ALA A 89 20.19 5.19 -3.54
C ALA A 89 21.27 5.85 -2.68
N GLN A 90 22.19 5.07 -2.10
CA GLN A 90 23.35 5.62 -1.38
C GLN A 90 24.35 6.32 -2.29
N ARG A 91 24.36 6.01 -3.60
CA ARG A 91 25.26 6.64 -4.58
C ARG A 91 24.66 7.90 -5.17
N GLU A 92 23.36 7.90 -5.43
CA GLU A 92 22.62 9.03 -6.01
C GLU A 92 21.22 9.11 -5.36
N PRO A 93 20.90 10.20 -4.64
CA PRO A 93 19.59 10.39 -4.01
C PRO A 93 18.41 10.32 -4.99
N SER A 94 18.61 10.80 -6.23
CA SER A 94 17.63 10.73 -7.31
C SER A 94 17.17 9.31 -7.65
N ARG A 95 17.95 8.26 -7.32
CA ARG A 95 17.57 6.86 -7.54
C ARG A 95 16.55 6.34 -6.54
N VAL A 96 16.28 7.08 -5.46
CA VAL A 96 15.14 6.80 -4.56
C VAL A 96 13.82 6.98 -5.30
N LEU A 97 13.73 7.94 -6.22
CA LEU A 97 12.56 8.11 -7.07
C LEU A 97 12.34 6.88 -7.97
N MET A 98 13.42 6.32 -8.53
CA MET A 98 13.34 5.09 -9.33
C MET A 98 12.91 3.89 -8.49
N LEU A 99 13.37 3.78 -7.23
CA LEU A 99 12.90 2.78 -6.28
C LEU A 99 11.41 2.91 -6.01
N PHE A 100 10.95 4.13 -5.72
CA PHE A 100 9.55 4.41 -5.44
C PHE A 100 8.66 4.06 -6.64
N ILE A 101 9.04 4.49 -7.85
CA ILE A 101 8.32 4.17 -9.10
C ILE A 101 8.34 2.66 -9.35
N ALA A 102 9.49 2.00 -9.24
CA ALA A 102 9.60 0.56 -9.50
C ALA A 102 8.75 -0.27 -8.53
N LEU A 103 8.75 0.07 -7.23
CA LEU A 103 7.88 -0.58 -6.25
C LEU A 103 6.40 -0.32 -6.56
N MET A 104 6.02 0.92 -6.88
CA MET A 104 4.64 1.24 -7.23
C MET A 104 4.16 0.49 -8.47
N CYS A 105 4.98 0.45 -9.52
CA CYS A 105 4.69 -0.32 -10.73
C CYS A 105 4.60 -1.82 -10.43
N PHE A 106 5.47 -2.34 -9.56
CA PHE A 106 5.40 -3.73 -9.10
C PHE A 106 4.10 -4.02 -8.36
N GLU A 107 3.67 -3.17 -7.43
CA GLU A 107 2.42 -3.33 -6.68
C GLU A 107 1.19 -3.29 -7.61
N ILE A 108 1.14 -2.34 -8.55
CA ILE A 108 0.08 -2.26 -9.56
C ILE A 108 0.06 -3.52 -10.42
N PHE A 109 1.23 -3.95 -10.92
CA PHE A 109 1.37 -5.15 -11.71
C PHE A 109 0.97 -6.40 -10.93
N PHE A 110 1.38 -6.51 -9.67
CA PHE A 110 1.07 -7.62 -8.80
C PHE A 110 -0.43 -7.69 -8.51
N LEU A 111 -1.06 -6.56 -8.19
CA LEU A 111 -2.50 -6.47 -8.00
C LEU A 111 -3.26 -6.88 -9.27
N ALA A 112 -2.83 -6.38 -10.44
CA ALA A 112 -3.40 -6.76 -11.73
C ALA A 112 -3.23 -8.26 -12.02
N LEU A 113 -2.05 -8.82 -11.75
CA LEU A 113 -1.77 -10.23 -11.93
C LEU A 113 -2.64 -11.09 -10.99
N VAL A 114 -2.74 -10.74 -9.71
CA VAL A 114 -3.52 -11.48 -8.72
C VAL A 114 -5.02 -11.40 -9.02
N THR A 115 -5.53 -10.22 -9.38
CA THR A 115 -6.94 -10.07 -9.76
C THR A 115 -7.26 -10.79 -11.07
N TRP A 116 -6.32 -10.91 -12.01
CA TRP A 116 -6.53 -11.62 -13.26
C TRP A 116 -6.37 -13.14 -13.15
N LEU A 117 -5.30 -13.63 -12.51
CA LEU A 117 -5.02 -15.07 -12.37
C LEU A 117 -5.82 -15.74 -11.25
N ALA A 118 -6.08 -15.01 -10.16
CA ALA A 118 -6.56 -15.58 -8.92
C ALA A 118 -7.92 -15.02 -8.48
N HIS A 119 -8.68 -14.35 -9.37
CA HIS A 119 -10.02 -13.84 -9.04
C HIS A 119 -10.90 -14.85 -8.28
N PRO A 120 -10.99 -16.13 -8.70
CA PRO A 120 -11.82 -17.11 -7.98
C PRO A 120 -11.29 -17.39 -6.57
N VAL A 121 -9.97 -17.35 -6.37
CA VAL A 121 -9.32 -17.61 -5.08
C VAL A 121 -9.45 -16.44 -4.11
N LEU A 122 -9.53 -15.20 -4.62
CA LEU A 122 -9.70 -14.01 -3.79
C LEU A 122 -11.02 -13.99 -3.01
N ASP A 123 -12.05 -14.69 -3.48
CA ASP A 123 -13.32 -14.82 -2.75
C ASP A 123 -13.19 -15.74 -1.51
N GLU A 124 -12.23 -16.67 -1.47
CA GLU A 124 -11.97 -17.52 -0.29
C GLU A 124 -11.02 -16.86 0.72
N LEU A 125 -10.28 -15.83 0.33
CA LEU A 125 -9.29 -15.15 1.16
C LEU A 125 -9.75 -13.76 1.56
N ALA A 126 -9.85 -13.52 2.87
CA ALA A 126 -10.12 -12.18 3.34
C ALA A 126 -8.98 -11.23 2.97
N TRP A 127 -9.30 -10.08 2.35
CA TRP A 127 -8.33 -9.07 1.93
C TRP A 127 -7.40 -8.62 3.08
N TRP A 128 -7.93 -8.55 4.31
CA TRP A 128 -7.16 -8.15 5.49
C TRP A 128 -6.08 -9.17 5.84
N ALA A 129 -6.29 -10.47 5.54
CA ALA A 129 -5.30 -11.49 5.79
C ALA A 129 -4.11 -11.34 4.83
N ILE A 130 -4.37 -10.97 3.57
CA ILE A 130 -3.32 -10.63 2.60
C ILE A 130 -2.55 -9.39 3.07
N LEU A 131 -3.26 -8.35 3.49
CA LEU A 131 -2.64 -7.12 4.01
C LEU A 131 -1.73 -7.38 5.21
N VAL A 132 -2.18 -8.17 6.19
CA VAL A 132 -1.37 -8.53 7.38
C VAL A 132 -0.14 -9.34 6.96
N GLY A 133 -0.30 -10.33 6.07
CA GLY A 133 0.82 -11.12 5.56
C GLY A 133 1.89 -10.25 4.90
N ASN A 134 1.48 -9.37 3.99
CA ASN A 134 2.39 -8.44 3.30
C ASN A 134 3.02 -7.44 4.27
N GLY A 135 2.26 -6.92 5.24
CA GLY A 135 2.78 -6.03 6.28
C GLY A 135 3.85 -6.70 7.15
N LEU A 136 3.63 -7.96 7.55
CA LEU A 136 4.61 -8.75 8.29
C LEU A 136 5.88 -8.99 7.46
N ALA A 137 5.73 -9.36 6.19
CA ALA A 137 6.86 -9.51 5.28
C ALA A 137 7.68 -8.23 5.16
N ALA A 138 7.03 -7.11 4.82
CA ALA A 138 7.68 -5.82 4.67
C ALA A 138 8.41 -5.41 5.95
N PHE A 139 7.77 -5.58 7.11
CA PHE A 139 8.36 -5.27 8.42
C PHE A 139 9.59 -6.14 8.72
N GLY A 140 9.50 -7.46 8.52
CA GLY A 140 10.61 -8.38 8.75
C GLY A 140 11.80 -8.14 7.82
N MET A 141 11.51 -7.93 6.53
CA MET A 141 12.51 -7.56 5.51
C MET A 141 13.22 -6.26 5.88
N LEU A 142 12.46 -5.22 6.24
CA LEU A 142 13.00 -3.91 6.61
C LEU A 142 13.87 -4.01 7.87
N THR A 143 13.40 -4.74 8.89
CA THR A 143 14.14 -4.91 10.15
C THR A 143 15.47 -5.60 9.90
N TYR A 144 15.49 -6.68 9.10
CA TYR A 144 16.73 -7.35 8.72
C TYR A 144 17.72 -6.41 8.02
N LEU A 145 17.23 -5.65 7.02
CA LEU A 145 18.07 -4.73 6.25
C LEU A 145 18.59 -3.56 7.11
N VAL A 146 17.76 -3.02 8.01
CA VAL A 146 18.13 -1.92 8.92
C VAL A 146 19.17 -2.36 9.96
N VAL A 147 19.01 -3.55 10.54
CA VAL A 147 19.98 -4.11 11.48
C VAL A 147 21.31 -4.40 10.78
N GLY A 148 21.27 -4.93 9.56
CA GLY A 148 22.46 -5.19 8.74
C GLY A 148 23.17 -3.91 8.27
N HIS A 149 22.42 -2.82 8.05
CA HIS A 149 22.92 -1.54 7.57
C HIS A 149 22.65 -0.43 8.58
N ARG A 150 23.51 -0.28 9.60
CA ARG A 150 23.38 0.80 10.60
C ARG A 150 23.34 2.21 10.01
N ALA A 151 23.92 2.42 8.82
CA ALA A 151 23.80 3.67 8.09
C ALA A 151 22.36 3.89 7.58
N LEU A 152 21.69 2.84 7.07
CA LEU A 152 20.28 2.85 6.71
C LEU A 152 19.42 3.08 7.96
N GLY A 153 19.72 2.42 9.08
CA GLY A 153 19.02 2.63 10.35
C GLY A 153 19.12 4.06 10.87
N ARG A 154 20.33 4.66 10.87
CA ARG A 154 20.49 6.09 11.21
C ARG A 154 19.81 7.01 10.21
N ALA A 155 19.82 6.62 8.93
CA ALA A 155 19.15 7.37 7.89
C ALA A 155 17.64 7.35 8.07
N LEU A 156 17.02 6.24 8.48
CA LEU A 156 15.56 6.05 8.64
C LEU A 156 15.00 6.39 10.04
N LEU A 157 15.82 6.32 11.09
CA LEU A 157 15.39 6.51 12.49
C LEU A 157 16.02 7.76 13.13
N GLY A 158 16.68 8.62 12.34
CA GLY A 158 17.30 9.85 12.83
C GLY A 158 16.29 10.96 13.17
N PRO A 159 16.73 12.07 13.81
CA PRO A 159 15.85 13.17 14.23
C PRO A 159 15.03 13.80 13.08
N LEU A 160 15.61 13.81 11.86
CA LEU A 160 14.92 14.27 10.65
C LEU A 160 13.73 13.37 10.29
N TRP A 161 13.82 12.07 10.56
CA TRP A 161 12.71 11.15 10.36
C TRP A 161 11.66 11.24 11.46
N THR A 162 12.04 11.55 12.71
CA THR A 162 11.05 11.85 13.74
C THR A 162 10.18 13.05 13.35
N ARG A 163 10.80 14.08 12.75
CA ARG A 163 10.10 15.23 12.19
C ARG A 163 9.23 14.84 11.00
N ALA A 164 9.79 14.12 10.02
CA ALA A 164 9.06 13.65 8.84
C ALA A 164 7.87 12.74 9.20
N VAL A 165 8.01 11.87 10.21
CA VAL A 165 6.94 10.99 10.70
C VAL A 165 5.82 11.83 11.32
N ARG A 166 6.17 12.80 12.17
CA ARG A 166 5.19 13.71 12.78
C ARG A 166 4.45 14.52 11.72
N GLU A 167 5.17 15.10 10.78
CA GLU A 167 4.61 15.88 9.66
C GLU A 167 3.75 15.00 8.75
N GLY A 168 4.18 13.77 8.49
CA GLY A 168 3.43 12.81 7.70
C GLY A 168 2.13 12.39 8.37
N ILE A 169 2.14 12.12 9.69
CA ILE A 169 0.93 11.83 10.45
C ILE A 169 -0.04 13.01 10.42
N TRP A 170 0.43 14.22 10.72
CA TRP A 170 -0.44 15.41 10.73
C TRP A 170 -0.94 15.78 9.34
N GLY A 171 -0.07 15.76 8.33
CA GLY A 171 -0.44 15.99 6.94
C GLY A 171 -1.47 14.97 6.47
N GLY A 172 -1.26 13.69 6.77
CA GLY A 172 -2.22 12.62 6.50
C GLY A 172 -3.56 12.85 7.18
N LEU A 173 -3.58 13.10 8.49
CA LEU A 173 -4.81 13.37 9.24
C LEU A 173 -5.56 14.61 8.72
N LEU A 174 -4.85 15.66 8.32
CA LEU A 174 -5.45 16.84 7.69
C LEU A 174 -6.07 16.50 6.33
N GLY A 175 -5.40 15.70 5.51
CA GLY A 175 -5.97 15.18 4.26
C GLY A 175 -7.22 14.33 4.50
N ALA A 176 -7.16 13.40 5.45
CA ALA A 176 -8.30 12.56 5.82
C ALA A 176 -9.50 13.40 6.29
N ALA A 177 -9.25 14.38 7.15
CA ALA A 177 -10.27 15.31 7.63
C ALA A 177 -10.85 16.16 6.48
N ALA A 178 -10.02 16.61 5.54
CA ALA A 178 -10.47 17.36 4.38
C ALA A 178 -11.41 16.54 3.49
N VAL A 179 -11.08 15.28 3.19
CA VAL A 179 -11.97 14.35 2.47
C VAL A 179 -13.25 14.08 3.27
N ALA A 180 -13.12 13.82 4.57
CA ALA A 180 -14.27 13.53 5.43
C ALA A 180 -15.26 14.71 5.49
N LEU A 181 -14.75 15.94 5.58
CA LEU A 181 -15.58 17.16 5.57
C LEU A 181 -16.21 17.41 4.19
N TRP A 182 -15.48 17.14 3.11
CA TRP A 182 -16.02 17.20 1.75
C TRP A 182 -17.21 16.25 1.56
N PHE A 183 -17.04 14.97 1.92
CA PHE A 183 -18.12 13.99 1.81
C PHE A 183 -19.24 14.24 2.81
N LEU A 184 -18.95 14.74 4.01
CA LEU A 184 -19.98 15.17 4.95
C LEU A 184 -20.86 16.29 4.36
N ALA A 185 -20.25 17.28 3.72
CA ALA A 185 -20.98 18.37 3.07
C ALA A 185 -21.81 17.87 1.88
N TYR A 186 -21.22 17.02 1.04
CA TYR A 186 -21.92 16.40 -0.09
C TYR A 186 -23.13 15.54 0.36
N ASP A 187 -22.90 14.66 1.34
CA ASP A 187 -23.91 13.78 1.90
C ASP A 187 -25.04 14.56 2.58
N ALA A 188 -24.70 15.62 3.32
CA ALA A 188 -25.68 16.51 3.94
C ALA A 188 -26.52 17.25 2.88
N ALA A 189 -25.90 17.73 1.80
CA ALA A 189 -26.60 18.36 0.68
C ALA A 189 -27.54 17.39 -0.05
N ALA A 190 -27.19 16.09 -0.08
CA ALA A 190 -28.03 15.03 -0.61
C ALA A 190 -29.11 14.53 0.39
N GLY A 191 -29.19 15.11 1.59
CA GLY A 191 -30.18 14.77 2.62
C GLY A 191 -29.87 13.52 3.45
N ALA A 192 -28.66 12.98 3.36
CA ALA A 192 -28.26 11.75 4.03
C ALA A 192 -26.84 11.84 4.60
N SER A 193 -26.64 12.62 5.66
CA SER A 193 -25.32 12.82 6.30
C SER A 193 -24.62 11.49 6.64
N LEU A 194 -23.32 11.41 6.37
CA LEU A 194 -22.46 10.23 6.61
C LEU A 194 -22.84 8.99 5.77
N ARG A 195 -23.65 9.14 4.73
CA ARG A 195 -23.98 8.06 3.80
C ARG A 195 -22.75 7.47 3.14
N THR A 196 -21.84 8.31 2.65
CA THR A 196 -20.63 7.85 1.95
C THR A 196 -19.73 7.00 2.84
N PRO A 197 -19.27 7.45 4.02
CA PRO A 197 -18.44 6.61 4.88
C PRO A 197 -19.18 5.35 5.38
N ALA A 198 -20.51 5.41 5.59
CA ALA A 198 -21.28 4.22 5.93
C ALA A 198 -21.35 3.22 4.77
N LEU A 199 -21.56 3.68 3.54
CA LEU A 199 -21.59 2.85 2.34
C LEU A 199 -20.25 2.15 2.12
N LEU A 200 -19.15 2.90 2.22
CA LEU A 200 -17.81 2.37 2.06
C LEU A 200 -17.43 1.39 3.17
N GLY A 201 -17.85 1.66 4.41
CA GLY A 201 -17.70 0.71 5.53
C GLY A 201 -18.49 -0.58 5.29
N ALA A 202 -19.75 -0.47 4.86
CA ALA A 202 -20.59 -1.62 4.57
C ALA A 202 -20.07 -2.44 3.38
N ALA A 203 -19.58 -1.77 2.34
CA ALA A 203 -18.92 -2.42 1.20
C ALA A 203 -17.68 -3.21 1.65
N LEU A 204 -16.79 -2.56 2.42
CA LEU A 204 -15.49 -3.12 2.79
C LEU A 204 -15.56 -4.27 3.81
N PHE A 205 -16.47 -4.17 4.79
CA PHE A 205 -16.53 -5.11 5.92
C PHE A 205 -17.72 -6.06 5.86
N HIS A 206 -18.80 -5.67 5.19
CA HIS A 206 -20.05 -6.44 5.16
C HIS A 206 -20.42 -6.91 3.74
N GLY A 207 -19.60 -6.59 2.73
CA GLY A 207 -19.83 -7.01 1.34
C GLY A 207 -21.10 -6.43 0.72
N LEU A 208 -21.59 -5.30 1.23
CA LEU A 208 -22.77 -4.63 0.69
C LEU A 208 -22.50 -4.24 -0.78
N ARG A 209 -23.39 -4.65 -1.70
CA ARG A 209 -23.31 -4.30 -3.13
C ARG A 209 -24.50 -3.49 -3.64
N ASP A 210 -25.60 -3.48 -2.89
CA ASP A 210 -26.78 -2.66 -3.21
C ASP A 210 -26.85 -1.46 -2.25
N PRO A 211 -26.70 -0.22 -2.74
CA PRO A 211 -26.79 0.98 -1.91
C PRO A 211 -28.17 1.19 -1.28
N ASN A 212 -29.24 0.62 -1.83
CA ASN A 212 -30.61 0.87 -1.38
C ASN A 212 -30.95 0.20 -0.05
N VAL A 213 -30.22 -0.88 0.28
CA VAL A 213 -30.37 -1.59 1.56
C VAL A 213 -29.44 -1.05 2.65
N LEU A 214 -28.66 0.00 2.36
CA LEU A 214 -27.75 0.61 3.32
C LEU A 214 -28.51 1.20 4.51
N GLN A 215 -28.14 0.76 5.71
CA GLN A 215 -28.49 1.45 6.95
C GLN A 215 -27.28 2.21 7.46
N ILE A 216 -27.40 3.54 7.61
CA ILE A 216 -26.34 4.38 8.16
C ILE A 216 -26.25 4.11 9.65
N THR A 217 -25.15 3.47 10.07
CA THR A 217 -24.91 3.16 11.49
C THR A 217 -23.54 3.68 11.92
N ALA A 218 -23.43 4.10 13.18
CA ALA A 218 -22.16 4.60 13.73
C ALA A 218 -21.01 3.58 13.63
N PRO A 219 -21.22 2.26 13.85
CA PRO A 219 -20.16 1.27 13.64
C PRO A 219 -19.58 1.26 12.23
N LEU A 220 -20.42 1.32 11.19
CA LEU A 220 -19.97 1.32 9.79
C LEU A 220 -19.13 2.57 9.48
N VAL A 221 -19.61 3.73 9.91
CA VAL A 221 -18.88 5.00 9.74
C VAL A 221 -17.53 4.95 10.45
N LEU A 222 -17.49 4.44 11.68
CA LEU A 222 -16.25 4.36 12.46
C LEU A 222 -15.24 3.38 11.86
N GLN A 223 -15.70 2.20 11.43
CA GLN A 223 -14.86 1.20 10.77
C GLN A 223 -14.18 1.79 9.52
N TYR A 224 -14.95 2.46 8.66
CA TYR A 224 -14.39 3.11 7.48
C TYR A 224 -13.47 4.27 7.85
N THR A 225 -13.84 5.09 8.85
CA THR A 225 -13.03 6.23 9.30
C THR A 225 -11.63 5.79 9.76
N VAL A 226 -11.51 4.64 10.43
CA VAL A 226 -10.22 4.07 10.84
C VAL A 226 -9.38 3.67 9.63
N VAL A 227 -9.96 2.96 8.66
CA VAL A 227 -9.25 2.54 7.44
C VAL A 227 -8.82 3.75 6.62
N HIS A 228 -9.72 4.72 6.43
CA HIS A 228 -9.47 5.97 5.73
C HIS A 228 -8.34 6.77 6.40
N GLY A 229 -8.40 6.94 7.71
CA GLY A 229 -7.36 7.61 8.48
C GLY A 229 -5.99 6.90 8.37
N ALA A 230 -5.97 5.57 8.45
CA ALA A 230 -4.74 4.79 8.30
C ALA A 230 -4.13 4.94 6.90
N ALA A 231 -4.95 4.89 5.85
CA ALA A 231 -4.51 5.07 4.46
C ALA A 231 -3.90 6.47 4.24
N PHE A 232 -4.55 7.50 4.76
CA PHE A 232 -4.07 8.88 4.68
C PHE A 232 -2.81 9.13 5.52
N ILE A 233 -2.69 8.51 6.69
CA ILE A 233 -1.43 8.54 7.47
C ILE A 233 -0.30 7.90 6.66
N ALA A 234 -0.53 6.73 6.05
CA ALA A 234 0.47 6.08 5.21
C ALA A 234 0.90 6.97 4.03
N PHE A 235 -0.07 7.58 3.35
CA PHE A 235 0.20 8.53 2.27
C PHE A 235 0.98 9.77 2.76
N GLY A 236 0.57 10.35 3.90
CA GLY A 236 1.25 11.48 4.52
C GLY A 236 2.68 11.17 4.92
N LEU A 237 2.95 9.99 5.47
CA LEU A 237 4.30 9.50 5.77
C LEU A 237 5.16 9.37 4.51
N ALA A 238 4.61 8.83 3.43
CA ALA A 238 5.30 8.75 2.15
C ALA A 238 5.62 10.15 1.59
N ALA A 239 4.65 11.06 1.63
CA ALA A 239 4.80 12.44 1.19
C ALA A 239 5.87 13.21 1.99
N ALA A 240 5.79 13.19 3.32
CA ALA A 240 6.75 13.86 4.20
C ALA A 240 8.16 13.25 4.09
N GLY A 241 8.24 11.93 3.92
CA GLY A 241 9.50 11.23 3.65
C GLY A 241 10.15 11.71 2.33
N LEU A 242 9.37 11.80 1.25
CA LEU A 242 9.85 12.32 -0.03
C LEU A 242 10.28 13.79 0.06
N LEU A 243 9.53 14.62 0.77
CA LEU A 243 9.90 16.04 0.96
C LEU A 243 11.18 16.19 1.78
N THR A 244 11.36 15.39 2.83
CA THR A 244 12.61 15.35 3.61
C THR A 244 13.82 14.92 2.76
N LEU A 245 13.60 14.08 1.74
CA LEU A 245 14.63 13.75 0.76
C LEU A 245 14.83 14.87 -0.26
N ALA A 246 13.75 15.53 -0.67
CA ALA A 246 13.78 16.65 -1.59
C ALA A 246 14.49 17.89 -1.03
N ASP A 247 14.47 18.08 0.29
CA ASP A 247 15.29 19.09 0.99
C ASP A 247 16.80 18.89 0.74
N ARG A 248 17.24 17.68 0.34
CA ARG A 248 18.64 17.39 -0.03
C ARG A 248 18.89 17.37 -1.53
N ASP A 249 17.88 16.99 -2.32
CA ASP A 249 17.95 16.96 -3.78
C ASP A 249 16.61 17.46 -4.36
N PRO A 250 16.53 18.73 -4.81
CA PRO A 250 15.30 19.32 -5.32
C PRO A 250 14.65 18.56 -6.48
N ARG A 251 15.41 17.70 -7.18
CA ARG A 251 14.86 16.84 -8.25
C ARG A 251 13.79 15.89 -7.73
N LEU A 252 13.85 15.53 -6.45
CA LEU A 252 12.87 14.66 -5.79
C LEU A 252 11.54 15.33 -5.50
N LEU A 253 11.41 16.67 -5.65
CA LEU A 253 10.11 17.34 -5.62
C LEU A 253 9.16 16.85 -6.72
N PHE A 254 9.70 16.46 -7.88
CA PHE A 254 8.91 15.79 -8.91
C PHE A 254 8.35 14.43 -8.41
N GLY A 255 9.07 13.75 -7.53
CA GLY A 255 8.62 12.52 -6.88
C GLY A 255 7.38 12.71 -6.01
N PHE A 256 7.24 13.86 -5.34
CA PHE A 256 6.02 14.19 -4.59
C PHE A 256 4.80 14.34 -5.52
N PHE A 257 4.97 15.05 -6.65
CA PHE A 257 3.92 15.15 -7.67
C PHE A 257 3.59 13.77 -8.26
N MET A 258 4.61 12.96 -8.55
CA MET A 258 4.45 11.62 -9.08
C MET A 258 3.74 10.69 -8.08
N LEU A 259 4.03 10.77 -6.78
CA LEU A 259 3.33 10.03 -5.72
C LEU A 259 1.83 10.33 -5.75
N PHE A 260 1.45 11.62 -5.85
CA PHE A 260 0.05 12.00 -5.97
C PHE A 260 -0.60 11.41 -7.22
N CYS A 261 -0.01 11.60 -8.40
CA CYS A 261 -0.56 11.05 -9.65
C CYS A 261 -0.66 9.52 -9.63
N CYS A 262 0.36 8.82 -9.13
CA CYS A 262 0.35 7.36 -9.00
C CYS A 262 -0.73 6.90 -8.03
N PHE A 263 -0.90 7.60 -6.90
CA PHE A 263 -1.96 7.28 -5.94
C PHE A 263 -3.35 7.43 -6.57
N GLU A 264 -3.62 8.52 -7.29
CA GLU A 264 -4.91 8.72 -7.97
C GLU A 264 -5.19 7.61 -8.99
N VAL A 265 -4.20 7.27 -9.83
CA VAL A 265 -4.34 6.20 -10.83
C VAL A 265 -4.52 4.84 -10.16
N PHE A 266 -3.74 4.53 -9.13
CA PHE A 266 -3.84 3.28 -8.37
C PHE A 266 -5.20 3.16 -7.69
N PHE A 267 -5.65 4.20 -7.00
CA PHE A 267 -6.93 4.22 -6.32
C PHE A 267 -8.09 4.08 -7.30
N ALA A 268 -8.05 4.80 -8.43
CA ALA A 268 -9.05 4.68 -9.48
C ALA A 268 -9.09 3.26 -10.07
N ALA A 269 -7.93 2.68 -10.39
CA ALA A 269 -7.83 1.30 -10.87
C ALA A 269 -8.38 0.31 -9.84
N LEU A 270 -8.06 0.48 -8.55
CA LEU A 270 -8.55 -0.37 -7.48
C LEU A 270 -10.07 -0.30 -7.36
N VAL A 271 -10.66 0.90 -7.42
CA VAL A 271 -12.12 1.07 -7.38
C VAL A 271 -12.78 0.44 -8.61
N VAL A 272 -12.24 0.65 -9.81
CA VAL A 272 -12.80 0.05 -11.03
C VAL A 272 -12.74 -1.48 -10.98
N ILE A 273 -11.62 -2.06 -10.52
CA ILE A 273 -11.43 -3.52 -10.52
C ILE A 273 -12.23 -4.18 -9.40
N LEU A 274 -12.28 -3.59 -8.20
CA LEU A 274 -12.84 -4.25 -7.00
C LEU A 274 -14.24 -3.77 -6.64
N ALA A 275 -14.66 -2.62 -7.14
CA ALA A 275 -15.88 -1.94 -6.70
C ALA A 275 -16.49 -1.07 -7.81
N GLU A 276 -16.57 -1.56 -9.04
CA GLU A 276 -17.16 -0.80 -10.17
C GLU A 276 -18.55 -0.24 -9.83
N TRP A 277 -19.39 -1.05 -9.16
CA TRP A 277 -20.73 -0.66 -8.69
C TRP A 277 -20.72 0.57 -7.76
N LEU A 278 -19.61 0.81 -7.06
CA LEU A 278 -19.46 1.96 -6.19
C LEU A 278 -19.40 3.28 -6.98
N LEU A 279 -18.93 3.25 -8.23
CA LEU A 279 -18.93 4.42 -9.12
C LEU A 279 -20.33 4.78 -9.62
N GLU A 280 -21.28 3.84 -9.59
CA GLU A 280 -22.70 4.11 -9.81
C GLU A 280 -23.34 4.76 -8.58
N ALA A 281 -22.90 4.36 -7.38
CA ALA A 281 -23.44 4.86 -6.10
C ALA A 281 -22.82 6.20 -5.66
N ILE A 282 -21.56 6.43 -5.99
CA ILE A 282 -20.78 7.63 -5.67
C ILE A 282 -20.26 8.21 -6.98
N PRO A 283 -20.74 9.39 -7.42
CA PRO A 283 -20.28 9.98 -8.67
C PRO A 283 -18.77 10.20 -8.65
N TRP A 284 -18.06 9.77 -9.70
CA TRP A 284 -16.59 9.84 -9.76
C TRP A 284 -16.03 11.26 -9.48
N TRP A 285 -16.76 12.32 -9.83
CA TRP A 285 -16.31 13.70 -9.63
C TRP A 285 -16.30 14.09 -8.15
N THR A 286 -17.11 13.46 -7.29
CA THR A 286 -17.08 13.72 -5.85
C THR A 286 -15.82 13.13 -5.22
N ILE A 287 -15.36 11.97 -5.73
CA ILE A 287 -14.10 11.36 -5.34
C ILE A 287 -12.94 12.26 -5.75
N LEU A 288 -12.91 12.67 -7.03
CA LEU A 288 -11.89 13.59 -7.54
C LEU A 288 -11.88 14.92 -6.77
N GLY A 289 -13.04 15.49 -6.48
CA GLY A 289 -13.18 16.72 -5.68
C GLY A 289 -12.63 16.56 -4.27
N GLY A 290 -12.96 15.46 -3.58
CA GLY A 290 -12.45 15.16 -2.25
C GLY A 290 -10.92 15.03 -2.25
N ASN A 291 -10.37 14.28 -3.21
CA ASN A 291 -8.93 14.10 -3.35
C ASN A 291 -8.21 15.41 -3.67
N LEU A 292 -8.79 16.26 -4.55
CA LEU A 292 -8.22 17.58 -4.86
C LEU A 292 -8.21 18.49 -3.62
N VAL A 293 -9.30 18.53 -2.85
CA VAL A 293 -9.38 19.31 -1.61
C VAL A 293 -8.33 18.82 -0.61
N ALA A 294 -8.19 17.50 -0.44
CA ALA A 294 -7.17 16.92 0.42
C ALA A 294 -5.75 17.25 -0.05
N ALA A 295 -5.47 17.13 -1.35
CA ALA A 295 -4.19 17.46 -1.93
C ALA A 295 -3.82 18.93 -1.69
N LEU A 296 -4.76 19.86 -1.86
CA LEU A 296 -4.54 21.28 -1.58
C LEU A 296 -4.28 21.56 -0.10
N VAL A 297 -5.03 20.94 0.81
CA VAL A 297 -4.83 21.08 2.26
C VAL A 297 -3.47 20.52 2.68
N MET A 298 -3.13 19.33 2.22
CA MET A 298 -1.84 18.69 2.50
C MET A 298 -0.67 19.47 1.91
N LEU A 299 -0.79 19.93 0.66
CA LEU A 299 0.21 20.76 0.00
C LEU A 299 0.41 22.07 0.77
N GLY A 300 -0.67 22.76 1.16
CA GLY A 300 -0.59 23.98 1.97
C GLY A 300 0.12 23.76 3.31
N PHE A 301 -0.16 22.64 3.99
CA PHE A 301 0.52 22.23 5.21
C PHE A 301 2.02 21.99 4.98
N PHE A 302 2.38 21.19 3.98
CA PHE A 302 3.78 20.86 3.67
C PHE A 302 4.58 22.06 3.14
N LEU A 303 3.97 22.94 2.35
CA LEU A 303 4.58 24.20 1.90
C LEU A 303 4.96 25.10 3.08
N ARG A 304 4.11 25.12 4.13
CA ARG A 304 4.37 25.91 5.33
C ARG A 304 5.56 25.37 6.12
N GLU A 305 5.72 24.06 6.16
CA GLU A 305 6.74 23.38 6.95
C GLU A 305 8.11 23.29 6.24
N HIS A 306 8.12 23.19 4.90
CA HIS A 306 9.33 23.08 4.07
C HIS A 306 9.66 24.35 3.25
N ARG A 307 9.36 25.55 3.77
CA ARG A 307 9.47 26.84 3.01
C ARG A 307 10.78 27.05 2.23
N VAL A 308 11.91 26.57 2.76
CA VAL A 308 13.24 26.79 2.16
C VAL A 308 13.39 26.01 0.84
N ALA A 309 13.06 24.72 0.81
CA ALA A 309 13.18 23.89 -0.38
C ALA A 309 12.30 24.38 -1.54
N TRP A 310 11.11 24.89 -1.22
CA TRP A 310 10.20 25.45 -2.23
C TRP A 310 10.72 26.76 -2.84
N SER A 311 11.39 27.60 -2.05
CA SER A 311 11.96 28.85 -2.55
C SER A 311 13.09 28.60 -3.56
N GLU A 312 13.94 27.61 -3.32
CA GLU A 312 14.99 27.23 -4.25
C GLU A 312 14.42 26.63 -5.54
N PHE A 313 13.38 25.78 -5.47
CA PHE A 313 12.74 25.23 -6.67
C PHE A 313 12.08 26.31 -7.55
N LEU A 314 11.40 27.28 -6.94
CA LEU A 314 10.75 28.37 -7.66
C LEU A 314 11.77 29.35 -8.27
N HIS A 315 12.94 29.50 -7.64
CA HIS A 315 13.99 30.40 -8.11
C HIS A 315 15.02 29.74 -9.03
N ALA A 316 15.20 28.42 -9.00
CA ALA A 316 16.09 27.67 -9.91
C ALA A 316 15.61 27.64 -11.37
N ARG A 317 14.43 28.20 -11.68
CA ARG A 317 13.88 28.37 -13.03
C ARG A 317 14.01 29.80 -13.60
N ARG A 318 14.80 30.68 -12.97
CA ARG A 318 15.25 31.94 -13.58
C ARG A 318 16.73 31.85 -13.91
#